data_AF-A0A3Q2UKD7-F1
#
_entry.id   AF-A0A3Q2UKD7-F1
#
_cell.length_a   1.000
_cell.length_b   1.000
_cell.length_c   1.000
_cell.angle_alpha   90.00
_cell.angle_beta   90.00
_cell.angle_gamma   90.00
#
_symmetry.space_group_name_H-M   'P 1'
#
loop_
_entity.id
_entity.type
_entity.pdbx_description
1 polymer ?
#
loop_
_entity_poly.entity_id
_entity_poly.type
_entity_poly.pdbx_seq_one_letter_code
_entity_poly.pdbx_strand_id
1 'polypeptide(L)'
;AKICTRRCQKRSAKEAEEKIKKALDKGEVLPTEARFDSNCITPGTDFMARLQEQLRYFVHNKVSTDRLWHNVRVFLSGHETPGEGEHKIMEFIRAENAEPNHDPNTRHCLYGLDADLIMLGLASHEHNFSLLREEVRFGGKKSQKRITAPEETTFHLLHLSLMREYIDYEFSELKRHLGSSYDLERVIDDWILMGFLVGNDFIPHLPHLHINHDALPLLYKTYISFDREHFSEVFVDLKWFESKVGNKYLNESAGLAAEEEALRLTDDEEEEDELFETEFKQYKRTYYMTKMGVNVVSDDFLAKQAKCYVEGIQWILHYYYHGVQSWSWYYPYHYAPFLSDIRNISELKLTFDLGKPFMPFQQLLAVLPAASKELLPEAYRDLMTSPNSPIIEYYPLDFKTDLNGKQQEWEAVVLIPFIDESLWGAKS
;
A
#
# COMPACT_ATOMS: atom_id res chain seq x y z
N ALA A 1 6.97 -5.31 4.51
CA ALA A 1 6.11 -4.12 4.32
C ALA A 1 4.79 -4.17 5.11
N LYS A 2 3.80 -5.02 4.76
CA LYS A 2 2.45 -5.02 5.39
C LYS A 2 2.43 -5.19 6.91
N ILE A 3 3.40 -5.91 7.48
CA ILE A 3 3.55 -6.07 8.94
C ILE A 3 3.62 -4.73 9.67
N CYS A 4 4.34 -3.76 9.11
CA CYS A 4 4.45 -2.40 9.68
C CYS A 4 3.07 -1.73 9.74
N THR A 5 2.31 -1.80 8.65
CA THR A 5 0.95 -1.24 8.54
C THR A 5 -0.01 -1.91 9.51
N ARG A 6 -0.01 -3.24 9.58
CA ARG A 6 -0.84 -4.00 10.54
C ARG A 6 -0.51 -3.63 11.98
N ARG A 7 0.77 -3.45 12.31
CA ARG A 7 1.20 -3.02 13.65
C ARG A 7 0.64 -1.66 14.01
N CYS A 8 0.69 -0.69 13.08
CA CYS A 8 0.08 0.64 13.27
C CYS A 8 -1.45 0.56 13.44
N GLN A 9 -2.14 -0.31 12.69
CA GLN A 9 -3.60 -0.50 12.78
C GLN A 9 -4.04 -1.12 14.12
N LYS A 10 -3.20 -1.92 14.78
CA LYS A 10 -3.51 -2.54 16.08
C LYS A 10 -3.49 -1.57 17.28
N ARG A 11 -3.46 -0.26 17.03
CA ARG A 11 -3.82 0.79 18.00
C ARG A 11 -5.21 0.60 18.62
N SER A 12 -6.08 -0.20 18.00
CA SER A 12 -7.42 -0.54 18.50
C SER A 12 -7.39 -1.05 19.93
N ALA A 13 -6.29 -1.67 20.37
CA ALA A 13 -6.06 -2.06 21.75
C ALA A 13 -5.94 -0.84 22.69
N LYS A 14 -5.15 0.18 22.32
CA LYS A 14 -5.05 1.43 23.09
C LYS A 14 -6.39 2.18 23.11
N GLU A 15 -7.05 2.31 21.95
CA GLU A 15 -8.38 2.94 21.89
C GLU A 15 -9.43 2.18 22.72
N ALA A 16 -9.32 0.85 22.78
CA ALA A 16 -10.16 0.00 23.59
C ALA A 16 -9.95 0.25 25.08
N GLU A 17 -8.70 0.28 25.52
CA GLU A 17 -8.32 0.58 26.90
C GLU A 17 -8.78 1.99 27.31
N GLU A 18 -8.57 2.99 26.45
CA GLU A 18 -9.03 4.36 26.70
C GLU A 18 -10.55 4.46 26.79
N LYS A 19 -11.28 3.73 25.94
CA LYS A 19 -12.76 3.66 26.01
C LYS A 19 -13.21 3.03 27.32
N ILE A 20 -12.55 1.96 27.77
CA ILE A 20 -12.85 1.30 29.05
C ILE A 20 -12.57 2.23 30.22
N LYS A 21 -11.40 2.89 30.21
CA LYS A 21 -11.03 3.86 31.25
C LYS A 21 -12.04 5.01 31.31
N LYS A 22 -12.42 5.58 30.17
CA LYS A 22 -13.45 6.63 30.08
C LYS A 22 -14.83 6.15 30.55
N ALA A 23 -15.20 4.90 30.30
CA ALA A 23 -16.46 4.32 30.76
C ALA A 23 -16.46 4.13 32.28
N LEU A 24 -15.36 3.62 32.85
CA LEU A 24 -15.15 3.49 34.29
C LEU A 24 -15.15 4.85 35.00
N ASP A 25 -14.46 5.85 34.44
CA ASP A 25 -14.43 7.22 34.96
C ASP A 25 -15.82 7.86 34.96
N LYS A 26 -16.69 7.47 34.02
CA LYS A 26 -18.11 7.88 33.95
C LYS A 26 -19.04 7.04 34.82
N GLY A 27 -18.54 6.03 35.52
CA GLY A 27 -19.34 5.11 36.34
C GLY A 27 -20.23 4.15 35.55
N GLU A 28 -19.92 3.91 34.26
CA GLU A 28 -20.65 2.96 33.43
C GLU A 28 -20.31 1.51 33.82
N VAL A 29 -21.33 0.64 33.88
CA VAL A 29 -21.13 -0.79 34.16
C VAL A 29 -20.61 -1.48 32.91
N LEU A 30 -19.43 -2.07 32.98
CA LEU A 30 -18.85 -2.82 31.87
C LEU A 30 -19.63 -4.12 31.61
N PRO A 31 -19.72 -4.58 30.35
CA PRO A 31 -20.30 -5.88 30.03
C PRO A 31 -19.61 -7.02 30.79
N THR A 32 -20.37 -8.00 31.27
CA THR A 32 -19.87 -9.19 31.97
C THR A 32 -19.20 -10.20 31.05
N GLU A 33 -19.52 -10.18 29.75
CA GLU A 33 -18.89 -11.05 28.76
C GLU A 33 -17.49 -10.55 28.39
N ALA A 34 -16.54 -11.48 28.31
CA ALA A 34 -15.21 -11.19 27.83
C ALA A 34 -15.28 -10.67 26.39
N ARG A 35 -14.73 -9.48 26.16
CA ARG A 35 -14.68 -8.88 24.83
C ARG A 35 -13.88 -9.76 23.87
N PHE A 36 -14.38 -9.94 22.66
CA PHE A 36 -13.62 -10.55 21.58
C PHE A 36 -12.44 -9.65 21.17
N ASP A 37 -11.22 -10.08 21.46
CA ASP A 37 -10.00 -9.42 20.99
C ASP A 37 -9.76 -9.76 19.52
N SER A 38 -10.07 -8.81 18.62
CA SER A 38 -9.88 -8.97 17.18
C SER A 38 -8.42 -9.21 16.79
N ASN A 39 -7.45 -8.87 17.65
CA ASN A 39 -6.04 -9.16 17.40
C ASN A 39 -5.75 -10.66 17.31
N CYS A 40 -6.65 -11.51 17.84
CA CYS A 40 -6.57 -12.96 17.68
C CYS A 40 -6.71 -13.43 16.23
N ILE A 41 -7.26 -12.59 15.33
CA ILE A 41 -7.35 -12.85 13.88
C ILE A 41 -5.98 -12.52 13.24
N THR A 42 -4.94 -13.24 13.65
CA THR A 42 -3.58 -13.14 13.11
C THR A 42 -2.96 -14.54 13.07
N PRO A 43 -2.27 -14.92 11.99
CA PRO A 43 -1.59 -16.22 11.92
C PRO A 43 -0.68 -16.47 13.13
N GLY A 44 -0.73 -17.69 13.67
CA GLY A 44 0.05 -18.12 14.83
C GLY A 44 -0.72 -18.14 16.15
N THR A 45 -1.93 -17.59 16.21
CA THR A 45 -2.76 -17.67 17.43
C THR A 45 -3.52 -18.99 17.51
N ASP A 46 -3.85 -19.41 18.74
CA ASP A 46 -4.70 -20.58 18.97
C ASP A 46 -6.07 -20.45 18.32
N PHE A 47 -6.59 -19.21 18.22
CA PHE A 47 -7.84 -18.93 17.53
C PHE A 47 -7.77 -19.34 16.06
N MET A 48 -6.70 -18.95 15.35
CA MET A 48 -6.54 -19.29 13.93
C MET A 48 -6.33 -20.79 13.72
N ALA A 49 -5.65 -21.47 14.64
CA ALA A 49 -5.48 -22.93 14.58
C ALA A 49 -6.82 -23.66 14.72
N ARG A 50 -7.65 -23.28 15.70
CA ARG A 50 -9.01 -23.85 15.85
C ARG A 50 -9.91 -23.52 14.67
N LEU A 51 -9.82 -22.30 14.13
CA LEU A 51 -10.56 -21.89 12.95
C LEU A 51 -10.19 -22.76 11.73
N GLN A 52 -8.90 -23.01 11.51
CA GLN A 52 -8.40 -23.85 10.43
C GLN A 52 -8.94 -25.28 10.53
N GLU A 53 -8.90 -25.89 11.71
CA GLU A 53 -9.45 -27.22 11.95
C GLU A 53 -10.96 -27.27 11.68
N GLN A 54 -11.69 -26.28 12.18
CA GLN A 54 -13.13 -26.19 11.97
C GLN A 54 -13.50 -25.97 10.50
N LEU A 55 -12.73 -25.17 9.76
CA LEU A 55 -12.94 -24.95 8.33
C LEU A 55 -12.65 -26.22 7.51
N ARG A 56 -11.59 -26.96 7.85
CA ARG A 56 -11.30 -28.27 7.23
C ARG A 56 -12.46 -29.24 7.45
N TYR A 57 -12.94 -29.35 8.69
CA TYR A 57 -14.11 -30.18 9.01
C TYR A 57 -15.35 -29.71 8.23
N PHE A 58 -15.62 -28.40 8.20
CA PHE A 58 -16.76 -27.83 7.49
C PHE A 58 -16.74 -28.17 5.99
N VAL A 59 -15.60 -27.97 5.32
CA VAL A 59 -15.45 -28.29 3.89
C VAL A 59 -15.67 -29.78 3.64
N HIS A 60 -15.04 -30.66 4.44
CA HIS A 60 -15.20 -32.11 4.31
C HIS A 60 -16.66 -32.53 4.51
N ASN A 61 -17.32 -32.00 5.54
CA ASN A 61 -18.72 -32.26 5.81
C ASN A 61 -19.61 -31.78 4.66
N LYS A 62 -19.38 -30.57 4.13
CA LYS A 62 -20.16 -30.02 3.02
C LYS A 62 -20.03 -30.83 1.74
N VAL A 63 -18.80 -31.13 1.33
CA VAL A 63 -18.56 -31.96 0.13
C VAL A 63 -19.18 -33.36 0.27
N SER A 64 -19.16 -33.94 1.48
CA SER A 64 -19.69 -35.29 1.72
C SER A 64 -21.22 -35.37 1.86
N THR A 65 -21.87 -34.31 2.34
CA THR A 65 -23.29 -34.35 2.72
C THR A 65 -24.20 -33.50 1.84
N ASP A 66 -23.67 -32.41 1.27
CA ASP A 66 -24.44 -31.40 0.56
C ASP A 66 -24.33 -31.64 -0.95
N ARG A 67 -25.45 -32.01 -1.58
CA ARG A 67 -25.51 -32.31 -3.02
C ARG A 67 -25.01 -31.16 -3.90
N LEU A 68 -25.14 -29.92 -3.45
CA LEU A 68 -24.69 -28.74 -4.20
C LEU A 68 -23.16 -28.64 -4.29
N TRP A 69 -22.42 -29.30 -3.39
CA TRP A 69 -20.96 -29.24 -3.32
C TRP A 69 -20.26 -30.40 -4.05
N HIS A 70 -20.99 -31.40 -4.55
CA HIS A 70 -20.40 -32.62 -5.12
C HIS A 70 -19.63 -32.38 -6.42
N ASN A 71 -20.01 -31.36 -7.19
CA ASN A 71 -19.38 -31.02 -8.48
C ASN A 71 -18.46 -29.78 -8.38
N VAL A 72 -18.04 -29.41 -7.17
CA VAL A 72 -17.18 -28.24 -6.91
C VAL A 72 -15.83 -28.72 -6.38
N ARG A 73 -14.74 -28.21 -6.96
CA ARG A 73 -13.39 -28.36 -6.39
C ARG A 73 -13.16 -27.26 -5.37
N VAL A 74 -12.90 -27.63 -4.11
CA VAL A 74 -12.72 -26.67 -3.01
C VAL A 74 -11.27 -26.68 -2.56
N PHE A 75 -10.63 -25.52 -2.58
CA PHE A 75 -9.28 -25.30 -2.07
C PHE A 75 -9.33 -24.48 -0.79
N LEU A 76 -8.63 -24.92 0.26
CA LEU A 76 -8.54 -24.22 1.54
C LEU A 76 -7.08 -23.84 1.81
N SER A 77 -6.77 -22.54 1.74
CA SER A 77 -5.45 -21.98 2.05
C SER A 77 -5.47 -21.22 3.37
N GLY A 78 -5.18 -21.95 4.46
CA GLY A 78 -5.25 -21.45 5.83
C GLY A 78 -4.07 -20.57 6.27
N HIS A 79 -3.98 -20.35 7.59
CA HIS A 79 -2.89 -19.58 8.22
C HIS A 79 -1.53 -20.29 8.21
N GLU A 80 -1.50 -21.58 7.86
CA GLU A 80 -0.26 -22.37 7.73
C GLU A 80 0.52 -22.02 6.46
N THR A 81 -0.15 -21.43 5.47
CA THR A 81 0.47 -20.97 4.21
C THR A 81 0.76 -19.48 4.30
N PRO A 82 2.05 -19.06 4.24
CA PRO A 82 2.43 -17.65 4.25
C PRO A 82 1.81 -16.86 3.10
N GLY A 83 1.60 -15.56 3.32
CA GLY A 83 1.03 -14.65 2.32
C GLY A 83 -0.39 -14.19 2.65
N GLU A 84 -0.75 -13.02 2.16
CA GLU A 84 -2.08 -12.45 2.33
C GLU A 84 -3.12 -13.19 1.49
N GLY A 85 -4.36 -13.28 1.98
CA GLY A 85 -5.41 -14.06 1.33
C GLY A 85 -5.64 -13.65 -0.12
N GLU A 86 -5.73 -12.34 -0.37
CA GLU A 86 -5.90 -11.77 -1.71
C GLU A 86 -4.74 -12.15 -2.65
N HIS A 87 -3.48 -12.01 -2.21
CA HIS A 87 -2.32 -12.35 -3.03
C HIS A 87 -2.17 -13.86 -3.27
N LYS A 88 -2.55 -14.71 -2.30
CA LYS A 88 -2.62 -16.16 -2.51
C LYS A 88 -3.66 -16.54 -3.56
N ILE A 89 -4.78 -15.82 -3.61
CA ILE A 89 -5.80 -16.00 -4.66
C ILE A 89 -5.25 -15.55 -6.02
N MET A 90 -4.61 -14.38 -6.09
CA MET A 90 -4.03 -13.91 -7.36
C MET A 90 -2.91 -14.81 -7.86
N GLU A 91 -2.09 -15.36 -6.96
CA GLU A 91 -1.07 -16.35 -7.30
C GLU A 91 -1.70 -17.63 -7.86
N PHE A 92 -2.80 -18.09 -7.25
CA PHE A 92 -3.57 -19.23 -7.77
C PHE A 92 -4.13 -18.95 -9.17
N ILE A 93 -4.72 -17.77 -9.41
CA ILE A 93 -5.24 -17.38 -10.73
C ILE A 93 -4.11 -17.36 -11.77
N ARG A 94 -2.96 -16.74 -11.45
CA ARG A 94 -1.80 -16.73 -12.36
C ARG A 94 -1.28 -18.13 -12.67
N ALA A 95 -1.23 -19.01 -11.67
CA ALA A 95 -0.82 -20.39 -11.87
C ALA A 95 -1.79 -21.16 -12.77
N GLU A 96 -3.10 -21.03 -12.56
CA GLU A 96 -4.11 -21.64 -13.42
C GLU A 96 -4.07 -21.08 -14.84
N ASN A 97 -3.83 -19.78 -15.02
CA ASN A 97 -3.73 -19.14 -16.34
C ASN A 97 -2.49 -19.59 -17.13
N ALA A 98 -1.43 -20.00 -16.45
CA ALA A 98 -0.22 -20.52 -17.07
C ALA A 98 -0.38 -21.97 -17.59
N GLU A 99 -1.42 -22.68 -17.15
CA GLU A 99 -1.67 -24.05 -17.60
C GLU A 99 -2.14 -24.08 -19.07
N PRO A 100 -1.59 -24.98 -19.93
CA PRO A 100 -1.92 -25.01 -21.36
C PRO A 100 -3.40 -25.25 -21.69
N ASN A 101 -4.14 -25.86 -20.76
CA ASN A 101 -5.55 -26.23 -20.93
C ASN A 101 -6.51 -25.23 -20.25
N HIS A 102 -6.02 -24.08 -19.79
CA HIS A 102 -6.84 -23.06 -19.18
C HIS A 102 -7.89 -22.53 -20.16
N ASP A 103 -9.15 -22.41 -19.72
CA ASP A 103 -10.20 -21.75 -20.50
C ASP A 103 -10.12 -20.23 -20.30
N PRO A 104 -9.73 -19.43 -21.31
CA PRO A 104 -9.64 -17.98 -21.18
C PRO A 104 -10.98 -17.29 -20.91
N ASN A 105 -12.11 -18.02 -21.02
CA ASN A 105 -13.44 -17.50 -20.69
C ASN A 105 -13.88 -17.86 -19.27
N THR A 106 -12.98 -18.40 -18.44
CA THR A 106 -13.23 -18.64 -17.02
C THR A 106 -13.75 -17.35 -16.37
N ARG A 107 -14.84 -17.46 -15.60
CA ARG A 107 -15.48 -16.32 -14.94
C ARG A 107 -15.11 -16.30 -13.47
N HIS A 108 -14.39 -15.27 -13.06
CA HIS A 108 -13.91 -15.10 -11.69
C HIS A 108 -14.86 -14.21 -10.90
N CYS A 109 -15.19 -14.63 -9.69
CA CYS A 109 -15.94 -13.84 -8.72
C CYS A 109 -15.17 -13.83 -7.40
N LEU A 110 -14.61 -12.68 -7.03
CA LEU A 110 -13.84 -12.51 -5.80
C LEU A 110 -14.66 -11.76 -4.76
N TYR A 111 -14.78 -12.34 -3.57
CA TYR A 111 -15.46 -11.69 -2.45
C TYR A 111 -14.49 -10.89 -1.60
N GLY A 112 -14.83 -9.62 -1.33
CA GLY A 112 -14.13 -8.80 -0.34
C GLY A 112 -14.52 -7.33 -0.38
N LEU A 113 -14.10 -6.59 0.64
CA LEU A 113 -14.47 -5.18 0.84
C LEU A 113 -13.35 -4.19 0.50
N ASP A 114 -12.12 -4.70 0.33
CA ASP A 114 -10.92 -3.88 0.17
C ASP A 114 -10.84 -3.30 -1.25
N ALA A 115 -10.37 -2.05 -1.35
CA ALA A 115 -10.22 -1.36 -2.63
C ALA A 115 -9.11 -1.97 -3.49
N ASP A 116 -8.08 -2.54 -2.85
CA ASP A 116 -6.96 -3.24 -3.49
C ASP A 116 -7.42 -4.40 -4.38
N LEU A 117 -8.59 -5.00 -4.10
CA LEU A 117 -9.17 -6.08 -4.92
C LEU A 117 -9.54 -5.62 -6.33
N ILE A 118 -9.86 -4.34 -6.51
CA ILE A 118 -10.11 -3.76 -7.85
C ILE A 118 -8.80 -3.77 -8.65
N MET A 119 -7.73 -3.27 -8.02
CA MET A 119 -6.40 -3.21 -8.64
C MET A 119 -5.85 -4.61 -8.92
N LEU A 120 -5.99 -5.55 -7.97
CA LEU A 120 -5.60 -6.94 -8.16
C LEU A 120 -6.40 -7.58 -9.29
N GLY A 121 -7.73 -7.45 -9.28
CA GLY A 121 -8.58 -8.02 -10.33
C GLY A 121 -8.22 -7.48 -11.71
N LEU A 122 -7.91 -6.18 -11.85
CA LEU A 122 -7.44 -5.60 -13.10
C LEU A 122 -6.03 -6.10 -13.50
N ALA A 123 -5.10 -6.20 -12.55
CA ALA A 123 -3.74 -6.72 -12.75
C ALA A 123 -3.69 -8.20 -13.16
N SER A 124 -4.79 -8.95 -12.98
CA SER A 124 -4.90 -10.32 -13.49
C SER A 124 -5.06 -10.39 -15.00
N HIS A 125 -5.47 -9.29 -15.64
CA HIS A 125 -5.85 -9.21 -17.05
C HIS A 125 -6.98 -10.17 -17.50
N GLU A 126 -7.72 -10.75 -16.55
CA GLU A 126 -8.87 -11.58 -16.85
C GLU A 126 -10.07 -10.74 -17.32
N HIS A 127 -10.59 -11.05 -18.50
CA HIS A 127 -11.72 -10.32 -19.08
C HIS A 127 -13.01 -10.48 -18.28
N ASN A 128 -13.24 -11.66 -17.70
CA ASN A 128 -14.47 -12.02 -17.01
C ASN A 128 -14.29 -12.04 -15.48
N PHE A 129 -13.97 -10.88 -14.90
CA PHE A 129 -13.75 -10.75 -13.46
C PHE A 129 -14.82 -9.86 -12.80
N SER A 130 -15.39 -10.30 -11.69
CA SER A 130 -16.31 -9.51 -10.87
C SER A 130 -15.94 -9.54 -9.38
N LEU A 131 -16.21 -8.46 -8.67
CA LEU A 131 -16.04 -8.37 -7.22
C LEU A 131 -17.41 -8.38 -6.54
N LEU A 132 -17.58 -9.28 -5.57
CA LEU A 132 -18.77 -9.36 -4.73
C LEU A 132 -18.48 -8.72 -3.37
N ARG A 133 -19.33 -7.79 -2.95
CA ARG A 133 -19.19 -7.12 -1.65
C ARG A 133 -20.54 -6.88 -0.99
N GLU A 134 -20.55 -6.84 0.33
CA GLU A 134 -21.75 -6.45 1.07
C GLU A 134 -22.11 -4.97 0.80
N GLU A 135 -23.41 -4.65 0.80
CA GLU A 135 -23.90 -3.28 0.74
C GLU A 135 -23.45 -2.51 1.99
N VAL A 136 -22.58 -1.52 1.79
CA VAL A 136 -22.16 -0.63 2.88
C VAL A 136 -23.15 0.53 2.97
N ARG A 137 -24.04 0.49 3.97
CA ARG A 137 -24.98 1.58 4.25
C ARG A 137 -24.33 2.68 5.07
N PHE A 138 -24.08 3.82 4.43
CA PHE A 138 -23.58 5.03 5.08
C PHE A 138 -24.71 5.72 5.86
N GLY A 139 -24.64 5.72 7.21
CA GLY A 139 -25.66 6.30 8.09
C GLY A 139 -25.35 6.08 9.58
N GLY A 140 -25.87 6.95 10.46
CA GLY A 140 -25.56 6.92 11.90
C GLY A 140 -25.99 5.62 12.61
N LYS A 141 -25.22 5.18 13.62
CA LYS A 141 -25.38 3.95 14.42
C LYS A 141 -26.80 3.63 14.93
N LYS A 142 -27.72 4.60 14.94
CA LYS A 142 -29.11 4.42 15.37
C LYS A 142 -30.01 3.70 14.35
N SER A 143 -29.59 3.53 13.08
CA SER A 143 -30.41 2.84 12.06
C SER A 143 -29.90 1.47 11.60
N GLN A 144 -28.70 1.05 12.01
CA GLN A 144 -28.15 -0.26 11.64
C GLN A 144 -28.73 -1.35 12.54
N LYS A 145 -29.95 -1.82 12.23
CA LYS A 145 -30.45 -3.10 12.74
C LYS A 145 -29.48 -4.18 12.25
N ARG A 146 -28.91 -4.97 13.17
CA ARG A 146 -28.04 -6.10 12.82
C ARG A 146 -28.88 -7.08 12.01
N ILE A 147 -28.59 -7.18 10.71
CA ILE A 147 -29.25 -8.16 9.84
C ILE A 147 -28.87 -9.54 10.36
N THR A 148 -29.86 -10.37 10.62
CA THR A 148 -29.67 -11.71 11.21
C THR A 148 -30.06 -12.83 10.26
N ALA A 149 -30.84 -12.53 9.21
CA ALA A 149 -31.22 -13.45 8.17
C ALA A 149 -30.29 -13.30 6.95
N PRO A 150 -29.65 -14.37 6.46
CA PRO A 150 -28.80 -14.33 5.27
C PRO A 150 -29.50 -13.78 4.02
N GLU A 151 -30.82 -13.98 3.89
CA GLU A 151 -31.64 -13.55 2.75
C GLU A 151 -31.87 -12.04 2.71
N GLU A 152 -31.70 -11.35 3.84
CA GLU A 152 -31.82 -9.90 3.95
C GLU A 152 -30.49 -9.18 3.66
N THR A 153 -29.39 -9.93 3.51
CA THR A 153 -28.07 -9.37 3.20
C THR A 153 -28.00 -8.99 1.72
N THR A 154 -27.90 -7.70 1.44
CA THR A 154 -27.69 -7.19 0.09
C THR A 154 -26.22 -7.26 -0.29
N PHE A 155 -25.94 -7.68 -1.52
CA PHE A 155 -24.60 -7.63 -2.11
C PHE A 155 -24.59 -6.72 -3.34
N HIS A 156 -23.48 -6.02 -3.54
CA HIS A 156 -23.14 -5.37 -4.80
C HIS A 156 -22.15 -6.24 -5.57
N LEU A 157 -22.40 -6.36 -6.88
CA LEU A 157 -21.51 -7.03 -7.81
C LEU A 157 -20.88 -5.98 -8.73
N LEU A 158 -19.58 -5.75 -8.57
CA LEU A 158 -18.81 -4.84 -9.41
C LEU A 158 -18.18 -5.62 -10.56
N HIS A 159 -18.54 -5.26 -11.80
CA HIS A 159 -17.99 -5.90 -13.00
C HIS A 159 -16.72 -5.17 -13.45
N LEU A 160 -15.58 -5.86 -13.39
CA LEU A 160 -14.32 -5.27 -13.84
C LEU A 160 -14.27 -5.15 -15.37
N SER A 161 -15.04 -5.96 -16.10
CA SER A 161 -15.20 -5.80 -17.55
C SER A 161 -15.70 -4.40 -17.93
N LEU A 162 -16.72 -3.89 -17.22
CA LEU A 162 -17.24 -2.53 -17.42
C LEU A 162 -16.23 -1.48 -16.97
N MET A 163 -15.51 -1.74 -15.87
CA MET A 163 -14.47 -0.82 -15.42
C MET A 163 -13.36 -0.65 -16.46
N ARG A 164 -12.97 -1.71 -17.16
CA ARG A 164 -12.01 -1.66 -18.27
C ARG A 164 -12.52 -0.82 -19.43
N GLU A 165 -13.81 -0.94 -19.77
CA GLU A 165 -14.45 -0.08 -20.79
C GLU A 165 -14.44 1.39 -20.37
N TYR A 166 -14.70 1.69 -19.09
CA TYR A 166 -14.61 3.06 -18.57
C TYR A 166 -13.19 3.61 -18.61
N ILE A 167 -12.17 2.78 -18.32
CA ILE A 167 -10.75 3.17 -18.46
C ILE A 167 -10.41 3.43 -19.93
N ASP A 168 -10.79 2.55 -20.87
CA ASP A 168 -10.57 2.77 -22.31
C ASP A 168 -11.22 4.09 -22.79
N TYR A 169 -12.41 4.39 -22.29
CA TYR A 169 -13.11 5.64 -22.59
C TYR A 169 -12.39 6.88 -22.04
N GLU A 170 -12.00 6.84 -20.76
CA GLU A 170 -11.30 7.95 -20.08
C GLU A 170 -9.98 8.31 -20.79
N PHE A 171 -9.24 7.30 -21.24
CA PHE A 171 -7.95 7.47 -21.94
C PHE A 171 -8.07 7.44 -23.47
N SER A 172 -9.27 7.65 -24.02
CA SER A 172 -9.52 7.63 -25.47
C SER A 172 -8.72 8.69 -26.25
N GLU A 173 -8.31 9.78 -25.60
CA GLU A 173 -7.42 10.78 -26.18
C GLU A 173 -6.02 10.21 -26.46
N LEU A 174 -5.47 9.34 -25.60
CA LEU A 174 -4.20 8.67 -25.85
C LEU A 174 -4.29 7.75 -27.08
N LYS A 175 -5.43 7.11 -27.30
CA LYS A 175 -5.67 6.28 -28.49
C LYS A 175 -5.56 7.08 -29.78
N ARG A 176 -5.93 8.37 -29.75
CA ARG A 176 -5.78 9.28 -30.90
C ARG A 176 -4.32 9.64 -31.17
N HIS A 177 -3.52 9.86 -30.13
CA HIS A 177 -2.11 10.21 -30.24
C HIS A 177 -1.23 9.00 -30.59
N LEU A 178 -1.46 7.86 -29.92
CA LEU A 178 -0.66 6.63 -30.06
C LEU A 178 -1.06 5.78 -31.28
N GLY A 179 -2.28 5.94 -31.80
CA GLY A 179 -2.78 5.21 -32.96
C GLY A 179 -2.69 3.69 -32.78
N SER A 180 -1.94 3.01 -33.66
CA SER A 180 -1.75 1.55 -33.61
C SER A 180 -0.87 1.07 -32.45
N SER A 181 -0.19 1.96 -31.74
CA SER A 181 0.62 1.60 -30.57
C SER A 181 -0.18 1.61 -29.25
N TYR A 182 -1.45 2.00 -29.29
CA TYR A 182 -2.35 1.97 -28.15
C TYR A 182 -2.64 0.53 -27.71
N ASP A 183 -2.43 0.25 -26.44
CA ASP A 183 -2.70 -1.03 -25.80
C ASP A 183 -3.41 -0.78 -24.46
N LEU A 184 -4.66 -1.24 -24.36
CA LEU A 184 -5.49 -1.04 -23.17
C LEU A 184 -4.89 -1.74 -21.94
N GLU A 185 -4.26 -2.90 -22.11
CA GLU A 185 -3.67 -3.64 -20.98
C GLU A 185 -2.56 -2.81 -20.32
N ARG A 186 -1.73 -2.17 -21.13
CA ARG A 186 -0.66 -1.28 -20.65
C ARG A 186 -1.20 -0.01 -20.01
N VAL A 187 -2.31 0.52 -20.52
CA VAL A 187 -2.98 1.69 -19.91
C VAL A 187 -3.58 1.31 -18.55
N ILE A 188 -4.14 0.10 -18.42
CA ILE A 188 -4.63 -0.42 -17.14
C ILE A 188 -3.46 -0.58 -16.14
N ASP A 189 -2.30 -1.08 -16.58
CA ASP A 189 -1.11 -1.21 -15.73
C ASP A 189 -0.64 0.15 -15.21
N ASP A 190 -0.59 1.16 -16.11
CA ASP A 190 -0.24 2.53 -15.75
C ASP A 190 -1.31 3.16 -14.84
N TRP A 191 -2.59 2.83 -15.02
CA TRP A 191 -3.68 3.26 -14.14
C TRP A 191 -3.56 2.68 -12.72
N ILE A 192 -3.14 1.42 -12.61
CA ILE A 192 -2.83 0.78 -11.32
C ILE A 192 -1.65 1.48 -10.63
N LEU A 193 -0.59 1.82 -11.39
CA LEU A 193 0.52 2.62 -10.87
C LEU A 193 0.06 3.99 -10.35
N MET A 194 -0.79 4.70 -11.09
CA MET A 194 -1.39 5.96 -10.63
C MET A 194 -2.16 5.76 -9.32
N GLY A 195 -2.88 4.66 -9.17
CA GLY A 195 -3.54 4.26 -7.92
C GLY A 195 -2.56 4.15 -6.75
N PHE A 196 -1.43 3.47 -6.93
CA PHE A 196 -0.41 3.31 -5.89
C PHE A 196 0.23 4.62 -5.44
N LEU A 197 0.38 5.60 -6.35
CA LEU A 197 0.91 6.93 -6.02
C LEU A 197 -0.03 7.74 -5.12
N VAL A 198 -1.34 7.55 -5.26
CA VAL A 198 -2.35 8.22 -4.43
C VAL A 198 -2.42 7.61 -3.03
N GLY A 199 -2.25 6.30 -2.92
CA GLY A 199 -2.14 5.62 -1.63
C GLY A 199 -2.25 4.12 -1.74
N ASN A 200 -1.59 3.42 -0.82
CA ASN A 200 -1.62 1.97 -0.69
C ASN A 200 -1.22 1.57 0.74
N ASP A 201 -1.27 0.28 1.03
CA ASP A 201 -1.00 -0.26 2.36
C ASP A 201 0.49 -0.44 2.71
N PHE A 202 1.41 -0.17 1.79
CA PHE A 202 2.83 -0.54 1.94
C PHE A 202 3.76 0.66 2.10
N ILE A 203 3.44 1.79 1.47
CA ILE A 203 4.19 3.05 1.59
C ILE A 203 3.24 4.23 1.88
N PRO A 204 3.70 5.28 2.56
CA PRO A 204 2.90 6.49 2.76
C PRO A 204 2.51 7.14 1.43
N HIS A 205 1.35 7.78 1.41
CA HIS A 205 0.92 8.60 0.28
C HIS A 205 1.87 9.78 0.07
N LEU A 206 2.07 10.19 -1.18
CA LEU A 206 2.80 11.42 -1.48
C LEU A 206 2.06 12.63 -0.88
N PRO A 207 2.79 13.63 -0.36
CA PRO A 207 2.18 14.88 0.06
C PRO A 207 1.33 15.47 -1.07
N HIS A 208 0.14 15.96 -0.73
CA HIS A 208 -0.82 16.61 -1.64
C HIS A 208 -1.47 15.72 -2.72
N LEU A 209 -1.16 14.42 -2.80
CA LEU A 209 -1.88 13.49 -3.66
C LEU A 209 -2.93 12.71 -2.85
N HIS A 210 -4.16 13.22 -2.86
CA HIS A 210 -5.31 12.61 -2.17
C HIS A 210 -6.54 12.53 -3.07
N ILE A 211 -7.29 11.43 -2.95
CA ILE A 211 -8.55 11.22 -3.68
C ILE A 211 -9.55 12.35 -3.40
N ASN A 212 -9.65 12.80 -2.14
CA ASN A 212 -10.54 13.91 -1.75
C ASN A 212 -10.13 15.28 -2.30
N HIS A 213 -8.94 15.38 -2.90
CA HIS A 213 -8.41 16.60 -3.53
C HIS A 213 -8.18 16.39 -5.04
N ASP A 214 -8.99 15.54 -5.68
CA ASP A 214 -8.96 15.28 -7.12
C ASP A 214 -7.60 14.83 -7.68
N ALA A 215 -6.82 14.08 -6.89
CA ALA A 215 -5.52 13.58 -7.34
C ALA A 215 -5.60 12.63 -8.54
N LEU A 216 -6.64 11.79 -8.64
CA LEU A 216 -6.81 10.88 -9.77
C LEU A 216 -7.08 11.63 -11.09
N PRO A 217 -8.09 12.53 -11.18
CA PRO A 217 -8.26 13.38 -12.36
C PRO A 217 -7.00 14.16 -12.75
N LEU A 218 -6.25 14.69 -11.77
CA LEU A 218 -4.98 15.37 -12.02
C LEU A 218 -3.96 14.44 -12.68
N LEU A 219 -3.76 13.24 -12.12
CA LEU A 219 -2.84 12.24 -12.67
C LEU A 219 -3.26 11.80 -14.07
N TYR A 220 -4.55 11.60 -14.33
CA TYR A 220 -5.06 11.22 -15.65
C TYR A 220 -4.75 12.30 -16.67
N LYS A 221 -5.05 13.56 -16.35
CA LYS A 221 -4.77 14.70 -17.22
C LYS A 221 -3.28 14.81 -17.51
N THR A 222 -2.44 14.73 -16.48
CA THR A 222 -0.97 14.77 -16.64
C THR A 222 -0.47 13.62 -17.51
N TYR A 223 -1.00 12.40 -17.34
CA TYR A 223 -0.62 11.23 -18.13
C TYR A 223 -1.06 11.33 -19.60
N ILE A 224 -2.26 11.87 -19.86
CA ILE A 224 -2.79 12.10 -21.20
C ILE A 224 -1.99 13.19 -21.93
N SER A 225 -1.68 14.29 -21.24
CA SER A 225 -0.95 15.42 -21.82
C SER A 225 0.57 15.25 -21.84
N PHE A 226 1.10 14.15 -21.30
CA PHE A 226 2.53 13.92 -21.22
C PHE A 226 3.12 13.74 -22.62
N ASP A 227 3.94 14.70 -23.05
CA ASP A 227 4.62 14.66 -24.34
C ASP A 227 5.73 13.61 -24.31
N ARG A 228 5.39 12.40 -24.74
CA ARG A 228 6.31 11.26 -24.81
C ARG A 228 7.38 11.46 -25.87
N GLU A 229 7.06 12.15 -26.96
CA GLU A 229 8.00 12.39 -28.07
C GLU A 229 9.08 13.36 -27.61
N HIS A 230 8.69 14.52 -27.07
CA HIS A 230 9.65 15.48 -26.53
C HIS A 230 10.46 14.93 -25.36
N PHE A 231 9.84 14.16 -24.46
CA PHE A 231 10.56 13.50 -23.38
C PHE A 231 11.62 12.52 -23.93
N SER A 232 11.29 11.76 -24.97
CA SER A 232 12.23 10.83 -25.59
C SER A 232 13.38 11.55 -26.30
N GLU A 233 13.10 12.66 -26.99
CA GLU A 233 14.09 13.49 -27.67
C GLU A 233 15.05 14.14 -26.66
N VAL A 234 14.52 14.80 -25.63
CA VAL A 234 15.33 15.42 -24.55
C VAL A 234 16.18 14.36 -23.83
N PHE A 235 15.64 13.17 -23.58
CA PHE A 235 16.37 12.09 -22.94
C PHE A 235 17.45 11.47 -23.84
N VAL A 236 17.19 11.33 -25.15
CA VAL A 236 18.17 10.89 -26.14
C VAL A 236 19.29 11.91 -26.29
N ASP A 237 18.96 13.20 -26.30
CA ASP A 237 19.94 14.28 -26.34
C ASP A 237 20.77 14.32 -25.07
N LEU A 238 20.18 14.20 -23.88
CA LEU A 238 20.91 14.09 -22.62
C LEU A 238 21.87 12.89 -22.62
N LYS A 239 21.42 11.70 -23.05
CA LYS A 239 22.29 10.51 -23.19
C LYS A 239 23.38 10.69 -24.23
N TRP A 240 23.08 11.33 -25.35
CA TRP A 240 24.06 11.65 -26.39
C TRP A 240 25.11 12.61 -25.82
N PHE A 241 24.69 13.64 -25.10
CA PHE A 241 25.54 14.61 -24.43
C PHE A 241 26.42 13.95 -23.36
N GLU A 242 25.85 13.13 -22.47
CA GLU A 242 26.60 12.37 -21.46
C GLU A 242 27.62 11.42 -22.10
N SER A 243 27.31 10.79 -23.23
CA SER A 243 28.25 9.94 -23.96
C SER A 243 29.39 10.73 -24.62
N LYS A 244 29.19 12.03 -24.88
CA LYS A 244 30.17 12.92 -25.52
C LYS A 244 31.01 13.68 -24.51
N VAL A 245 30.49 13.95 -23.31
CA VAL A 245 31.15 14.74 -22.26
C VAL A 245 31.76 13.82 -21.19
N GLY A 246 32.54 12.83 -21.63
CA GLY A 246 33.59 12.27 -20.78
C GLY A 246 34.66 13.34 -20.54
N ASN A 247 34.61 14.02 -19.39
CA ASN A 247 35.65 14.91 -18.84
C ASN A 247 36.27 15.95 -19.80
N LYS A 248 35.66 17.15 -19.92
CA LYS A 248 36.35 18.47 -19.88
C LYS A 248 35.39 19.63 -20.14
N TYR A 249 35.37 20.57 -19.19
CA TYR A 249 34.97 21.98 -19.25
C TYR A 249 33.73 22.41 -20.06
N LEU A 250 32.75 22.93 -19.29
CA LEU A 250 32.10 24.24 -19.46
C LEU A 250 32.63 25.10 -20.61
N ASN A 251 31.74 25.61 -21.46
CA ASN A 251 31.94 26.93 -22.03
C ASN A 251 30.63 27.66 -22.36
N GLU A 252 30.60 28.88 -21.85
CA GLU A 252 29.68 29.99 -22.07
C GLU A 252 29.61 30.33 -23.56
N SER A 253 28.44 30.17 -24.19
CA SER A 253 28.05 30.84 -25.44
C SER A 253 26.66 30.43 -25.93
N ALA A 254 26.08 29.35 -25.39
CA ALA A 254 24.69 28.98 -25.66
C ALA A 254 23.67 29.60 -24.68
N GLY A 255 24.11 30.07 -23.51
CA GLY A 255 23.23 30.67 -22.48
C GLY A 255 22.71 32.05 -22.86
N LEU A 256 23.56 32.90 -23.44
CA LEU A 256 23.24 34.31 -23.70
C LEU A 256 22.15 34.52 -24.77
N ALA A 257 21.96 33.57 -25.69
CA ALA A 257 20.94 33.66 -26.74
C ALA A 257 19.56 33.13 -26.28
N ALA A 258 19.53 32.31 -25.22
CA ALA A 258 18.29 31.86 -24.57
C ALA A 258 17.79 32.90 -23.55
N GLU A 259 18.71 33.60 -22.90
CA GLU A 259 18.45 34.65 -21.90
C GLU A 259 17.79 35.90 -22.53
N GLU A 260 18.24 36.32 -23.72
CA GLU A 260 17.73 37.53 -24.40
C GLU A 260 16.31 37.38 -24.98
N GLU A 261 15.85 36.14 -25.22
CA GLU A 261 14.50 35.84 -25.69
C GLU A 261 13.53 35.54 -24.52
N ALA A 262 14.05 35.08 -23.37
CA ALA A 262 13.30 34.91 -22.12
C ALA A 262 12.98 36.25 -21.43
N LEU A 263 13.93 37.20 -21.45
CA LEU A 263 13.83 38.56 -20.87
C LEU A 263 12.72 39.47 -21.46
N ARG A 264 11.96 39.01 -22.46
CA ARG A 264 10.82 39.75 -23.02
C ARG A 264 9.47 39.35 -22.41
N LEU A 265 9.44 38.28 -21.64
CA LEU A 265 8.27 37.85 -20.88
C LEU A 265 8.60 38.05 -19.39
N THR A 266 8.12 39.19 -18.87
CA THR A 266 7.64 39.37 -17.49
C THR A 266 8.66 39.29 -16.33
N ASP A 267 9.46 40.36 -16.14
CA ASP A 267 10.23 40.60 -14.90
C ASP A 267 9.38 40.42 -13.62
N ASP A 268 8.09 40.78 -13.66
CA ASP A 268 7.18 40.63 -12.51
C ASP A 268 6.73 39.17 -12.26
N GLU A 269 6.68 38.30 -13.29
CA GLU A 269 6.34 36.86 -13.12
C GLU A 269 7.59 36.06 -12.71
N GLU A 270 8.78 36.42 -13.19
CA GLU A 270 10.05 35.78 -12.77
C GLU A 270 10.35 36.03 -11.28
N GLU A 271 10.13 37.26 -10.78
CA GLU A 271 10.28 37.56 -9.35
C GLU A 271 9.26 36.81 -8.47
N GLU A 272 8.01 36.63 -8.94
CA GLU A 272 6.99 35.83 -8.26
C GLU A 272 7.34 34.33 -8.25
N ASP A 273 7.87 33.80 -9.36
CA ASP A 273 8.30 32.41 -9.49
C ASP A 273 9.54 32.09 -8.64
N GLU A 274 10.54 32.99 -8.61
CA GLU A 274 11.72 32.84 -7.75
C GLU A 274 11.35 32.89 -6.26
N LEU A 275 10.43 33.78 -5.88
CA LEU A 275 9.90 33.85 -4.52
C LEU A 275 9.17 32.55 -4.16
N PHE A 276 8.28 32.07 -5.03
CA PHE A 276 7.56 30.82 -4.83
C PHE A 276 8.51 29.63 -4.69
N GLU A 277 9.52 29.51 -5.56
CA GLU A 277 10.53 28.46 -5.47
C GLU A 277 11.27 28.48 -4.14
N THR A 278 11.65 29.68 -3.67
CA THR A 278 12.38 29.86 -2.42
C THR A 278 11.51 29.50 -1.22
N GLU A 279 10.26 29.95 -1.20
CA GLU A 279 9.29 29.59 -0.17
C GLU A 279 9.01 28.09 -0.17
N PHE A 280 8.88 27.48 -1.35
CA PHE A 280 8.64 26.04 -1.48
C PHE A 280 9.86 25.22 -1.01
N LYS A 281 11.10 25.62 -1.35
CA LYS A 281 12.32 25.01 -0.84
C LYS A 281 12.37 25.08 0.69
N GLN A 282 12.01 26.22 1.28
CA GLN A 282 11.97 26.41 2.73
C GLN A 282 10.86 25.58 3.40
N TYR A 283 9.69 25.46 2.75
CA TYR A 283 8.59 24.61 3.18
C TYR A 283 9.00 23.14 3.20
N LYS A 284 9.60 22.62 2.11
CA LYS A 284 10.12 21.25 2.04
C LYS A 284 11.17 20.99 3.11
N ARG A 285 12.10 21.93 3.33
CA ARG A 285 13.10 21.82 4.39
C ARG A 285 12.44 21.69 5.77
N THR A 286 11.46 22.54 6.05
CA THR A 286 10.71 22.50 7.31
C THR A 286 9.96 21.17 7.46
N TYR A 287 9.35 20.67 6.39
CA TYR A 287 8.71 19.36 6.36
C TYR A 287 9.68 18.23 6.74
N TYR A 288 10.83 18.11 6.06
CA TYR A 288 11.79 17.04 6.34
C TYR A 288 12.38 17.15 7.75
N MET A 289 12.68 18.35 8.23
CA MET A 289 13.20 18.55 9.58
C MET A 289 12.16 18.19 10.67
N THR A 290 10.89 18.55 10.47
CA THR A 290 9.85 18.36 11.50
C THR A 290 9.23 16.96 11.45
N LYS A 291 8.96 16.42 10.27
CA LYS A 291 8.28 15.14 10.07
C LYS A 291 9.25 13.97 10.11
N MET A 292 10.40 14.10 9.44
CA MET A 292 11.40 13.02 9.37
C MET A 292 12.51 13.16 10.42
N GLY A 293 12.53 14.24 11.21
CA GLY A 293 13.48 14.42 12.31
C GLY A 293 14.93 14.60 11.88
N VAL A 294 15.15 15.08 10.65
CA VAL A 294 16.48 15.21 10.05
C VAL A 294 17.06 16.60 10.36
N ASN A 295 18.31 16.68 10.82
CA ASN A 295 18.95 17.96 11.16
C ASN A 295 19.38 18.76 9.93
N VAL A 296 19.80 18.08 8.86
CA VAL A 296 20.31 18.69 7.62
C VAL A 296 19.70 17.96 6.43
N VAL A 297 18.94 18.69 5.61
CA VAL A 297 18.39 18.18 4.34
C VAL A 297 19.46 18.32 3.27
N SER A 298 20.24 17.25 3.05
CA SER A 298 21.27 17.19 2.01
C SER A 298 20.74 16.52 0.73
N ASP A 299 21.43 16.73 -0.39
CA ASP A 299 21.11 16.03 -1.64
C ASP A 299 21.23 14.50 -1.51
N ASP A 300 22.20 14.01 -0.73
CA ASP A 300 22.35 12.58 -0.42
C ASP A 300 21.14 12.04 0.36
N PHE A 301 20.61 12.81 1.32
CA PHE A 301 19.39 12.44 2.02
C PHE A 301 18.18 12.38 1.08
N LEU A 302 17.98 13.39 0.24
CA LEU A 302 16.88 13.41 -0.73
C LEU A 302 16.98 12.27 -1.75
N ALA A 303 18.19 11.98 -2.25
CA ALA A 303 18.43 10.86 -3.16
C ALA A 303 18.11 9.51 -2.50
N LYS A 304 18.44 9.33 -1.21
CA LYS A 304 18.04 8.14 -0.45
C LYS A 304 16.53 8.03 -0.29
N GLN A 305 15.84 9.13 0.01
CA GLN A 305 14.38 9.14 0.11
C GLN A 305 13.72 8.76 -1.21
N ALA A 306 14.17 9.38 -2.32
CA ALA A 306 13.69 9.07 -3.67
C ALA A 306 13.92 7.59 -4.02
N LYS A 307 15.15 7.09 -3.81
CA LYS A 307 15.48 5.69 -4.04
C LYS A 307 14.56 4.74 -3.25
N CYS A 308 14.44 4.95 -1.94
CA CYS A 308 13.60 4.08 -1.10
C CYS A 308 12.11 4.12 -1.50
N TYR A 309 11.61 5.28 -1.94
CA TYR A 309 10.22 5.41 -2.38
C TYR A 309 9.99 4.67 -3.71
N VAL A 310 10.89 4.83 -4.68
CA VAL A 310 10.82 4.13 -5.98
C VAL A 310 11.00 2.62 -5.80
N GLU A 311 11.92 2.18 -4.93
CA GLU A 311 12.04 0.78 -4.51
C GLU A 311 10.72 0.24 -3.98
N GLY A 312 10.00 1.03 -3.18
CA GLY A 312 8.69 0.64 -2.67
C GLY A 312 7.64 0.50 -3.75
N ILE A 313 7.53 1.48 -4.65
CA ILE A 313 6.61 1.40 -5.79
C ILE A 313 6.90 0.15 -6.64
N GLN A 314 8.18 -0.12 -6.93
CA GLN A 314 8.55 -1.29 -7.72
C GLN A 314 8.27 -2.61 -6.97
N TRP A 315 8.52 -2.65 -5.65
CA TRP A 315 8.18 -3.82 -4.83
C TRP A 315 6.67 -4.10 -4.85
N ILE A 316 5.84 -3.05 -4.73
CA ILE A 316 4.36 -3.18 -4.79
C ILE A 316 3.93 -3.71 -6.16
N LEU A 317 4.45 -3.13 -7.25
CA LEU A 317 4.17 -3.61 -8.60
C LEU A 317 4.53 -5.10 -8.73
N HIS A 318 5.73 -5.51 -8.31
CA HIS A 318 6.06 -6.92 -8.34
C HIS A 318 5.13 -7.77 -7.46
N TYR A 319 4.74 -7.30 -6.28
CA TYR A 319 3.84 -8.04 -5.39
C TYR A 319 2.48 -8.33 -6.04
N TYR A 320 1.97 -7.37 -6.82
CA TYR A 320 0.71 -7.50 -7.56
C TYR A 320 0.83 -8.41 -8.78
N TYR A 321 1.83 -8.19 -9.64
CA TYR A 321 1.95 -8.89 -10.93
C TYR A 321 2.72 -10.21 -10.86
N HIS A 322 3.76 -10.27 -10.02
CA HIS A 322 4.75 -11.36 -9.99
C HIS A 322 4.79 -12.11 -8.65
N GLY A 323 4.04 -11.66 -7.65
CA GLY A 323 4.16 -12.14 -6.28
C GLY A 323 5.34 -11.53 -5.53
N VAL A 324 5.51 -11.95 -4.27
CA VAL A 324 6.47 -11.35 -3.35
C VAL A 324 7.92 -11.51 -3.83
N GLN A 325 8.65 -10.40 -3.91
CA GLN A 325 10.08 -10.39 -4.30
C GLN A 325 11.01 -10.19 -3.11
N SER A 326 10.46 -9.77 -1.96
CA SER A 326 11.19 -9.70 -0.70
C SER A 326 10.22 -9.74 0.47
N TRP A 327 10.41 -10.71 1.35
CA TRP A 327 9.64 -10.82 2.59
C TRP A 327 10.10 -9.82 3.66
N SER A 328 11.39 -9.45 3.63
CA SER A 328 12.04 -8.57 4.61
C SER A 328 11.96 -7.08 4.23
N TRP A 329 11.83 -6.76 2.94
CA TRP A 329 11.75 -5.36 2.50
C TRP A 329 10.59 -4.60 3.16
N TYR A 330 10.88 -3.39 3.60
CA TYR A 330 9.90 -2.44 4.12
C TYR A 330 10.35 -1.02 3.83
N TYR A 331 9.39 -0.08 3.83
CA TYR A 331 9.69 1.34 3.71
C TYR A 331 10.05 1.91 5.09
N PRO A 332 11.29 2.38 5.32
CA PRO A 332 11.81 2.66 6.66
C PRO A 332 11.51 4.09 7.15
N TYR A 333 10.47 4.73 6.60
CA TYR A 333 10.07 6.08 6.98
C TYR A 333 8.55 6.14 7.19
N HIS A 334 8.10 6.98 8.12
CA HIS A 334 6.66 7.18 8.37
C HIS A 334 5.98 8.10 7.35
N TYR A 335 6.76 8.84 6.56
CA TYR A 335 6.28 9.83 5.60
C TYR A 335 6.97 9.64 4.24
N ALA A 336 6.30 10.03 3.16
CA ALA A 336 6.85 9.99 1.81
C ALA A 336 7.65 11.27 1.49
N PRO A 337 8.61 11.25 0.54
CA PRO A 337 9.20 12.46 0.01
C PRO A 337 8.19 13.27 -0.81
N PHE A 338 8.55 14.52 -1.12
CA PHE A 338 7.82 15.27 -2.15
C PHE A 338 8.10 14.69 -3.54
N LEU A 339 7.09 14.74 -4.42
CA LEU A 339 7.23 14.32 -5.81
C LEU A 339 8.36 15.06 -6.54
N SER A 340 8.56 16.36 -6.25
CA SER A 340 9.63 17.18 -6.82
C SER A 340 11.05 16.75 -6.40
N ASP A 341 11.18 15.92 -5.36
CA ASP A 341 12.47 15.39 -4.92
C ASP A 341 12.75 13.98 -5.50
N ILE A 342 11.77 13.36 -6.18
CA ILE A 342 11.94 12.08 -6.88
C ILE A 342 12.53 12.36 -8.27
N ARG A 343 13.86 12.51 -8.32
CA ARG A 343 14.63 12.80 -9.54
C ARG A 343 15.75 11.79 -9.75
N ASN A 344 16.29 11.75 -10.97
CA ASN A 344 17.46 10.92 -11.34
C ASN A 344 17.26 9.42 -11.05
N ILE A 345 16.06 8.90 -11.31
CA ILE A 345 15.68 7.52 -10.98
C ILE A 345 15.99 6.51 -12.08
N SER A 346 16.28 6.98 -13.30
CA SER A 346 16.49 6.15 -14.50
C SER A 346 17.67 5.19 -14.38
N GLU A 347 18.69 5.56 -13.59
CA GLU A 347 19.90 4.76 -13.38
C GLU A 347 19.83 3.87 -12.14
N LEU A 348 18.74 3.97 -11.36
CA LEU A 348 18.60 3.18 -10.13
C LEU A 348 18.53 1.68 -10.47
N LYS A 349 19.52 0.95 -9.98
CA LYS A 349 19.50 -0.51 -9.99
C LYS A 349 18.85 -1.00 -8.71
N LEU A 350 17.64 -1.51 -8.85
CA LEU A 350 16.82 -1.99 -7.76
C LEU A 350 16.88 -3.51 -7.74
N THR A 351 17.25 -4.06 -6.58
CA THR A 351 17.41 -5.49 -6.39
C THR A 351 16.73 -5.89 -5.09
N PHE A 352 15.92 -6.94 -5.15
CA PHE A 352 15.23 -7.47 -3.98
C PHE A 352 15.83 -8.83 -3.61
N ASP A 353 16.17 -8.99 -2.33
CA ASP A 353 16.45 -10.32 -1.78
C ASP A 353 15.14 -10.93 -1.29
N LEU A 354 14.82 -12.12 -1.76
CA LEU A 354 13.57 -12.78 -1.44
C LEU A 354 13.44 -13.00 0.07
N GLY A 355 14.54 -13.39 0.73
CA GLY A 355 14.53 -13.70 2.15
C GLY A 355 13.56 -14.84 2.48
N LYS A 356 13.01 -14.84 3.71
CA LYS A 356 12.02 -15.82 4.17
C LYS A 356 10.88 -15.11 4.89
N PRO A 357 9.65 -15.64 4.84
CA PRO A 357 8.58 -15.14 5.68
C PRO A 357 8.92 -15.35 7.17
N PHE A 358 8.51 -14.42 8.02
CA PHE A 358 8.58 -14.61 9.47
C PHE A 358 7.84 -15.88 9.89
N MET A 359 8.38 -16.57 10.89
CA MET A 359 7.65 -17.63 11.58
C MET A 359 6.44 -17.03 12.31
N PRO A 360 5.35 -17.79 12.54
CA PRO A 360 4.12 -17.24 13.08
C PRO A 360 4.30 -16.45 14.39
N PHE A 361 5.13 -16.93 15.33
CA PHE A 361 5.38 -16.22 16.59
C PHE A 361 6.28 -14.98 16.43
N GLN A 362 7.23 -15.00 15.48
CA GLN A 362 8.01 -13.80 15.13
C GLN A 362 7.08 -12.73 14.55
N GLN A 363 6.17 -13.12 13.66
CA GLN A 363 5.16 -12.21 13.12
C GLN A 363 4.22 -11.68 14.21
N LEU A 364 3.79 -12.52 15.15
CA LEU A 364 2.95 -12.07 16.27
C LEU A 364 3.66 -11.03 17.13
N LEU A 365 4.93 -11.25 17.48
CA LEU A 365 5.73 -10.24 18.18
C LEU A 365 5.88 -8.96 17.35
N ALA A 366 6.09 -9.10 16.04
CA ALA A 366 6.25 -7.95 15.15
C ALA A 366 4.97 -7.10 14.97
N VAL A 367 3.79 -7.68 15.16
CA VAL A 367 2.50 -7.02 14.87
C VAL A 367 1.71 -6.66 16.12
N LEU A 368 1.77 -7.47 17.19
CA LEU A 368 0.91 -7.30 18.36
C LEU A 368 1.39 -6.17 19.29
N PRO A 369 0.47 -5.39 19.88
CA PRO A 369 0.78 -4.54 21.02
C PRO A 369 0.93 -5.39 22.29
N ALA A 370 1.66 -4.88 23.29
CA ALA A 370 1.86 -5.55 24.58
C ALA A 370 0.54 -5.91 25.30
N ALA A 371 -0.53 -5.14 25.07
CA ALA A 371 -1.87 -5.40 25.59
C ALA A 371 -2.45 -6.76 25.16
N SER A 372 -2.04 -7.28 23.99
CA SER A 372 -2.48 -8.57 23.46
C SER A 372 -1.46 -9.69 23.65
N LYS A 373 -0.53 -9.56 24.62
CA LYS A 373 0.50 -10.57 24.89
C LYS A 373 -0.04 -11.97 25.21
N GLU A 374 -1.26 -12.07 25.70
CA GLU A 374 -1.91 -13.36 26.00
C GLU A 374 -2.09 -14.24 24.75
N LEU A 375 -2.09 -13.64 23.55
CA LEU A 375 -2.13 -14.36 22.27
C LEU A 375 -0.81 -15.04 21.90
N LEU A 376 0.27 -14.75 22.63
CA LEU A 376 1.57 -15.41 22.50
C LEU A 376 1.74 -16.50 23.56
N PRO A 377 2.58 -17.52 23.27
CA PRO A 377 3.02 -18.47 24.29
C PRO A 377 3.65 -17.75 25.48
N GLU A 378 3.45 -18.30 26.68
CA GLU A 378 3.88 -17.70 27.96
C GLU A 378 5.36 -17.30 27.96
N ALA A 379 6.23 -18.12 27.35
CA ALA A 379 7.67 -17.88 27.24
C ALA A 379 8.07 -16.59 26.51
N TYR A 380 7.20 -16.02 25.66
CA TYR A 380 7.49 -14.79 24.90
C TYR A 380 6.85 -13.54 25.49
N ARG A 381 5.92 -13.67 26.45
CA ARG A 381 5.12 -12.55 26.96
C ARG A 381 5.99 -11.48 27.63
N ASP A 382 7.02 -11.92 28.35
CA ASP A 382 7.94 -11.03 29.04
C ASP A 382 8.78 -10.19 28.08
N LEU A 383 8.97 -10.63 26.83
CA LEU A 383 9.67 -9.82 25.84
C LEU A 383 8.93 -8.51 25.50
N MET A 384 7.61 -8.48 25.66
CA MET A 384 6.79 -7.30 25.36
C MET A 384 6.60 -6.37 26.57
N THR A 385 6.81 -6.87 27.80
CA THR A 385 6.47 -6.12 29.02
C THR A 385 7.61 -5.91 30.01
N SER A 386 8.65 -6.75 29.96
CA SER A 386 9.78 -6.62 30.88
C SER A 386 10.64 -5.41 30.52
N PRO A 387 10.94 -4.51 31.46
CA PRO A 387 11.87 -3.40 31.22
C PRO A 387 13.28 -3.84 30.81
N ASN A 388 13.65 -5.09 31.13
CA ASN A 388 14.95 -5.68 30.78
C ASN A 388 14.91 -6.43 29.44
N SER A 389 13.78 -6.42 28.73
CA SER A 389 13.67 -7.08 27.43
C SER A 389 14.54 -6.36 26.39
N PRO A 390 15.28 -7.10 25.55
CA PRO A 390 16.11 -6.51 24.49
C PRO A 390 15.29 -5.79 23.41
N ILE A 391 13.97 -6.00 23.37
CA ILE A 391 13.06 -5.44 22.38
C ILE A 391 11.99 -4.52 22.99
N ILE A 392 12.15 -4.12 24.26
CA ILE A 392 11.14 -3.31 24.97
C ILE A 392 10.88 -1.95 24.32
N GLU A 393 11.89 -1.39 23.64
CA GLU A 393 11.78 -0.12 22.91
C GLU A 393 10.72 -0.16 21.79
N TYR A 394 10.42 -1.35 21.27
CA TYR A 394 9.40 -1.57 20.24
C TYR A 394 7.97 -1.66 20.82
N TYR A 395 7.81 -1.67 22.14
CA TYR A 395 6.49 -1.72 22.79
C TYR A 395 6.28 -0.51 23.69
N PRO A 396 6.29 0.72 23.13
CA PRO A 396 6.06 1.91 23.93
C PRO A 396 4.65 1.90 24.52
N LEU A 397 4.53 2.26 25.81
CA LEU A 397 3.24 2.44 26.48
C LEU A 397 2.44 3.59 25.84
N ASP A 398 3.15 4.65 25.46
CA ASP A 398 2.59 5.79 24.76
C ASP A 398 3.38 6.08 23.48
N PHE A 399 2.65 6.31 22.39
CA PHE A 399 3.19 6.70 21.10
C PHE A 399 2.47 7.93 20.59
N LYS A 400 3.16 8.71 19.74
CA LYS A 400 2.59 9.91 19.12
C LYS A 400 1.84 9.53 17.85
N THR A 401 0.79 10.28 17.55
CA THR A 401 0.06 10.21 16.29
C THR A 401 0.06 11.57 15.62
N ASP A 402 0.20 11.58 14.30
CA ASP A 402 0.16 12.78 13.48
C ASP A 402 -0.98 12.69 12.47
N LEU A 403 -1.96 13.58 12.56
CA LEU A 403 -3.07 13.63 11.61
C LEU A 403 -2.60 13.95 10.18
N ASN A 404 -1.46 14.64 10.03
CA ASN A 404 -0.87 14.97 8.73
C ASN A 404 -1.88 15.51 7.68
N GLY A 405 -2.78 16.42 8.11
CA GLY A 405 -3.81 17.00 7.24
C GLY A 405 -5.08 16.17 7.08
N LYS A 406 -5.17 14.99 7.71
CA LYS A 406 -6.37 14.15 7.72
C LYS A 406 -7.38 14.62 8.76
N GLN A 407 -8.65 14.36 8.49
CA GLN A 407 -9.75 14.76 9.37
C GLN A 407 -10.04 13.71 10.44
N GLN A 408 -9.83 12.44 10.12
CA GLN A 408 -10.18 11.35 11.00
C GLN A 408 -8.94 10.81 11.72
N GLU A 409 -9.06 10.58 13.03
CA GLU A 409 -7.96 10.01 13.82
C GLU A 409 -7.51 8.66 13.26
N TRP A 410 -8.40 7.85 12.66
CA TRP A 410 -8.06 6.55 12.05
C TRP A 410 -7.19 6.63 10.80
N GLU A 411 -7.04 7.81 10.21
CA GLU A 411 -6.11 8.07 9.11
C GLU A 411 -4.76 8.64 9.60
N ALA A 412 -4.60 8.89 10.90
CA ALA A 412 -3.38 9.45 11.46
C ALA A 412 -2.17 8.51 11.33
N VAL A 413 -1.01 9.10 11.06
CA VAL A 413 0.29 8.41 11.05
C VAL A 413 0.64 8.03 12.48
N VAL A 414 0.90 6.74 12.72
CA VAL A 414 1.29 6.21 14.03
C VAL A 414 2.82 6.15 14.12
N LEU A 415 3.40 6.94 15.02
CA LEU A 415 4.86 7.08 15.15
C LEU A 415 5.38 6.07 16.17
N ILE A 416 5.61 4.85 15.69
CA ILE A 416 6.25 3.76 16.43
C ILE A 416 7.56 3.33 15.76
N PRO A 417 8.57 2.91 16.53
CA PRO A 417 9.85 2.46 15.96
C PRO A 417 9.67 1.18 15.13
N PHE A 418 10.30 1.14 13.96
CA PHE A 418 10.34 -0.05 13.10
C PHE A 418 11.20 -1.12 13.76
N ILE A 419 10.70 -2.36 13.80
CA ILE A 419 11.45 -3.48 14.39
C ILE A 419 12.61 -3.86 13.48
N ASP A 420 13.81 -3.91 14.05
CA ASP A 420 14.98 -4.44 13.39
C ASP A 420 14.87 -5.98 13.28
N GLU A 421 14.88 -6.49 12.05
CA GLU A 421 14.79 -7.92 11.80
C GLU A 421 16.00 -8.70 12.35
N SER A 422 17.17 -8.06 12.43
CA SER A 422 18.40 -8.69 12.90
C SER A 422 18.31 -9.19 14.34
N LEU A 423 17.41 -8.61 15.15
CA LEU A 423 17.13 -9.01 16.53
C LEU A 423 16.46 -10.39 16.64
N TRP A 424 15.83 -10.87 15.57
CA TRP A 424 15.24 -12.21 15.51
C TRP A 424 16.24 -13.27 15.02
N GLY A 425 17.41 -12.82 14.53
CA GLY A 425 18.50 -13.64 14.04
C GLY A 425 19.53 -13.93 15.12
N ALA A 426 19.25 -14.86 16.03
CA ALA A 426 20.33 -15.59 16.69
C ALA A 426 20.94 -16.54 15.64
N LYS A 427 22.24 -16.38 15.37
CA LYS A 427 23.09 -17.28 14.57
C LYS A 427 22.59 -18.73 14.67
N SER A 428 22.06 -19.26 13.57
CA SER A 428 21.89 -20.70 13.38
C SER A 428 23.24 -21.38 13.30
#